data_AF-A0A059DKG6-F1
#
_entry.id   AF-A0A059DKG6-F1
#
_cell.length_a   1.000
_cell.length_b   1.000
_cell.length_c   1.000
_cell.angle_alpha   90.00
_cell.angle_beta   90.00
_cell.angle_gamma   90.00
#
_symmetry.space_group_name_H-M   'P 1'
#
loop_
_entity.id
_entity.type
_entity.pdbx_description
1 polymer ?
#
loop_
_entity_poly.entity_id
_entity_poly.type
_entity_poly.pdbx_seq_one_letter_code
_entity_poly.pdbx_strand_id
1 'polypeptide(L)'
;MLPWRLFLLLSLLSLSFSEETPTSHGLPRPLIIEYPTTAKELDEEQVRLQCDSWRFAVEANNVNPWKTIPQECADYVRDYMMGKGYGFDIDRVSKEAAVYAGSVELSGDGKDVWIFDIDETLLSNLPYYAEHGFGLEVFDPVEFDKWVDKAEALGIQPSLKLYELVLGLGFKVFLLTGRSEEQRSVTIENLINAGFQNWDKLIVSYPVWIYESIFLGISSNSKSSRDPWKYGFPEVSI
;
A
#
# COMPACT_ATOMS: atom_id res chain seq x y z
N MET A 1 30.34 -9.53 76.12
CA MET A 1 30.19 -10.83 75.44
C MET A 1 29.64 -10.56 74.04
N LEU A 2 30.46 -10.78 73.01
CA LEU A 2 30.09 -10.91 71.59
C LEU A 2 29.18 -12.17 71.40
N PRO A 3 28.55 -12.47 70.23
CA PRO A 3 28.25 -11.64 69.05
C PRO A 3 26.96 -12.04 68.24
N TRP A 4 26.82 -11.39 67.08
CA TRP A 4 26.53 -11.98 65.74
C TRP A 4 25.11 -12.42 65.35
N ARG A 5 24.56 -11.67 64.39
CA ARG A 5 23.94 -12.09 63.11
C ARG A 5 23.43 -13.55 63.04
N LEU A 6 22.18 -13.74 62.63
CA LEU A 6 21.82 -14.20 61.29
C LEU A 6 20.30 -14.39 61.21
N PHE A 7 19.70 -13.83 60.15
CA PHE A 7 18.74 -14.46 59.23
C PHE A 7 17.60 -15.29 59.89
N LEU A 8 16.34 -15.03 59.60
CA LEU A 8 15.79 -15.30 58.28
C LEU A 8 14.51 -14.51 58.05
N LEU A 9 14.50 -13.76 56.95
CA LEU A 9 13.36 -13.52 56.08
C LEU A 9 12.37 -14.71 56.15
N LEU A 10 11.26 -14.58 56.88
CA LEU A 10 10.10 -15.41 56.61
C LEU A 10 9.49 -14.90 55.31
N SER A 11 9.99 -15.50 54.24
CA SER A 11 9.37 -15.57 52.94
C SER A 11 7.86 -15.79 53.08
N LEU A 12 7.10 -14.78 52.69
CA LEU A 12 5.74 -14.94 52.18
C LEU A 12 5.81 -15.73 50.87
N LEU A 13 6.09 -17.04 50.96
CA LEU A 13 5.76 -17.99 49.92
C LEU A 13 4.26 -18.24 50.04
N SER A 14 3.46 -17.34 49.48
CA SER A 14 2.16 -17.74 48.97
C SER A 14 2.42 -18.77 47.88
N LEU A 15 2.33 -20.05 48.23
CA LEU A 15 2.20 -21.15 47.28
C LEU A 15 0.87 -20.94 46.54
N SER A 16 0.88 -20.06 45.55
CA SER A 16 -0.09 -20.09 44.47
C SER A 16 0.17 -21.39 43.71
N PHE A 17 -0.53 -22.45 44.11
CA PHE A 17 -0.76 -23.59 43.24
C PHE A 17 -1.58 -23.05 42.05
N SER A 18 -0.89 -22.61 41.00
CA SER A 18 -1.47 -22.59 39.68
C SER A 18 -1.49 -24.05 39.25
N GLU A 19 -2.60 -24.73 39.54
CA GLU A 19 -2.91 -26.00 38.91
C GLU A 19 -3.24 -25.70 37.45
N GLU A 20 -2.19 -25.51 36.64
CA GLU A 20 -2.32 -25.60 35.20
C GLU A 20 -2.65 -27.06 34.91
N THR A 21 -3.94 -27.39 34.92
CA THR A 21 -4.40 -28.42 33.99
C THR A 21 -4.03 -27.90 32.61
N PRO A 22 -3.15 -28.56 31.84
CA PRO A 22 -3.04 -28.24 30.44
C PRO A 22 -4.36 -28.72 29.84
N THR A 23 -5.36 -27.83 29.77
CA THR A 23 -6.47 -28.03 28.86
C THR A 23 -5.82 -28.00 27.50
N SER A 24 -5.55 -29.20 26.99
CA SER A 24 -5.24 -29.44 25.59
C SER A 24 -6.43 -28.94 24.78
N HIS A 25 -6.50 -27.64 24.54
CA HIS A 25 -7.14 -27.05 23.38
C HIS A 25 -6.23 -27.31 22.16
N GLY A 26 -5.69 -28.52 22.06
CA GLY A 26 -5.11 -29.02 20.83
C GLY A 26 -6.27 -29.16 19.86
N LEU A 27 -6.19 -28.44 18.75
CA LEU A 27 -7.07 -28.66 17.62
C LEU A 27 -7.12 -30.18 17.35
N PRO A 28 -8.31 -30.80 17.24
CA PRO A 28 -8.40 -32.23 16.96
C PRO A 28 -7.64 -32.51 15.66
N ARG A 29 -6.59 -33.37 15.72
CA ARG A 29 -5.89 -33.82 14.51
C ARG A 29 -6.84 -34.73 13.73
N PRO A 30 -7.14 -34.39 12.48
CA PRO A 30 -6.17 -34.40 11.38
C PRO A 30 -5.33 -33.11 11.25
N LEU A 31 -4.07 -33.26 10.81
CA LEU A 31 -3.16 -32.14 10.47
C LEU A 31 -3.54 -31.43 9.16
N ILE A 32 -4.63 -31.86 8.53
CA ILE A 32 -5.13 -31.38 7.26
C ILE A 32 -6.56 -30.92 7.53
N ILE A 33 -6.82 -29.64 7.26
CA ILE A 33 -8.18 -29.11 7.26
C ILE A 33 -8.77 -29.46 5.89
N GLU A 34 -9.75 -30.37 5.89
CA GLU A 34 -10.54 -30.67 4.69
C GLU A 34 -11.75 -29.74 4.64
N TYR A 35 -11.90 -29.02 3.53
CA TYR A 35 -13.08 -28.21 3.29
C TYR A 35 -14.07 -29.00 2.42
N PRO A 36 -15.39 -28.90 2.68
CA PRO A 36 -16.38 -29.60 1.88
C PRO A 36 -16.31 -29.15 0.42
N THR A 37 -16.04 -30.07 -0.50
CA THR A 37 -16.08 -29.83 -1.95
C THR A 37 -17.49 -30.10 -2.47
N THR A 38 -18.41 -29.16 -2.30
CA THR A 38 -19.66 -29.20 -3.07
C THR A 38 -19.36 -28.77 -4.50
N ALA A 39 -19.23 -29.74 -5.40
CA ALA A 39 -19.27 -29.52 -6.84
C ALA A 39 -20.70 -29.10 -7.24
N LYS A 40 -21.04 -27.84 -7.00
CA LYS A 40 -22.16 -27.16 -7.66
C LYS A 40 -21.58 -26.20 -8.71
N GLU A 41 -22.40 -25.83 -9.68
CA GLU A 41 -22.11 -24.69 -10.56
C GLU A 41 -21.61 -23.52 -9.71
N LEU A 42 -20.61 -22.78 -10.20
CA LEU A 42 -20.09 -21.58 -9.55
C LEU A 42 -21.26 -20.64 -9.26
N ASP A 43 -21.73 -20.61 -8.01
CA ASP A 43 -22.72 -19.62 -7.61
C ASP A 43 -22.03 -18.25 -7.48
N GLU A 44 -22.82 -17.19 -7.57
CA GLU A 44 -22.32 -15.80 -7.52
C GLU A 44 -21.52 -15.54 -6.22
N GLU A 45 -21.86 -16.23 -5.13
CA GLU A 45 -21.15 -16.16 -3.86
C GLU A 45 -19.74 -16.77 -3.96
N GLN A 46 -19.60 -17.94 -4.59
CA GLN A 46 -18.32 -18.59 -4.79
C GLN A 46 -17.39 -17.74 -5.68
N VAL A 47 -17.90 -17.17 -6.76
CA VAL A 47 -17.12 -16.26 -7.63
C VAL A 47 -16.65 -15.05 -6.83
N ARG A 48 -17.55 -14.42 -6.06
CA ARG A 48 -17.20 -13.29 -5.20
C ARG A 48 -16.11 -13.65 -4.20
N LEU A 49 -16.23 -14.78 -3.49
CA LEU A 49 -15.23 -15.23 -2.52
C LEU A 49 -13.87 -15.52 -3.16
N GLN A 50 -13.86 -16.08 -4.38
CA GLN A 50 -12.64 -16.30 -5.15
C GLN A 50 -11.98 -14.98 -5.55
N CYS A 51 -12.76 -14.00 -6.00
CA CYS A 51 -12.27 -12.69 -6.38
C CYS A 51 -11.81 -11.86 -5.16
N ASP A 52 -12.49 -11.97 -4.02
CA ASP A 52 -12.04 -11.43 -2.72
C ASP A 52 -10.66 -12.01 -2.34
N SER A 53 -10.51 -13.34 -2.44
CA SER A 53 -9.24 -14.00 -2.15
C SER A 53 -8.14 -13.63 -3.14
N TRP A 54 -8.47 -13.48 -4.43
CA TRP A 54 -7.53 -13.08 -5.46
C TRP A 54 -7.04 -11.65 -5.22
N ARG A 55 -7.95 -10.70 -4.96
CA ARG A 55 -7.65 -9.31 -4.62
C ARG A 55 -6.71 -9.23 -3.41
N PHE A 56 -7.06 -9.90 -2.32
CA PHE A 56 -6.20 -9.96 -1.14
C PHE A 56 -4.80 -10.53 -1.44
N ALA A 57 -4.72 -11.57 -2.29
CA ALA A 57 -3.43 -12.14 -2.66
C ALA A 57 -2.60 -11.21 -3.56
N VAL A 58 -3.24 -10.38 -4.40
CA VAL A 58 -2.58 -9.32 -5.16
C VAL A 58 -2.03 -8.23 -4.24
N GLU A 59 -2.85 -7.69 -3.34
CA GLU A 59 -2.46 -6.65 -2.38
C GLU A 59 -1.35 -7.12 -1.42
N ALA A 60 -1.35 -8.41 -1.06
CA ALA A 60 -0.28 -9.04 -0.29
C ALA A 60 0.94 -9.44 -1.14
N ASN A 61 0.97 -9.11 -2.43
CA ASN A 61 2.02 -9.44 -3.40
C ASN A 61 2.34 -10.96 -3.51
N ASN A 62 1.34 -11.82 -3.21
CA ASN A 62 1.43 -13.27 -3.38
C ASN A 62 1.11 -13.69 -4.83
N VAL A 63 0.41 -12.84 -5.58
CA VAL A 63 0.09 -13.03 -7.01
C VAL A 63 0.72 -11.89 -7.80
N ASN A 64 1.91 -12.15 -8.37
CA ASN A 64 2.67 -11.21 -9.20
C ASN A 64 3.61 -11.99 -10.15
N PRO A 65 3.77 -11.60 -11.44
CA PRO A 65 3.07 -10.51 -12.13
C PRO A 65 1.74 -10.94 -12.72
N TRP A 66 0.81 -10.00 -12.82
CA TRP A 66 -0.42 -10.12 -13.59
C TRP A 66 -0.53 -8.93 -14.56
N LYS A 67 -1.21 -9.14 -15.69
CA LYS A 67 -1.37 -8.13 -16.75
C LYS A 67 -2.78 -7.58 -16.84
N THR A 68 -3.75 -8.40 -16.47
CA THR A 68 -5.17 -8.08 -16.44
C THR A 68 -5.79 -8.82 -15.26
N ILE A 69 -6.95 -8.37 -14.80
CA ILE A 69 -7.75 -9.08 -13.81
C ILE A 69 -8.30 -10.40 -14.40
N PRO A 70 -8.63 -11.41 -13.58
CA PRO A 70 -9.39 -12.57 -14.05
C PRO A 70 -10.73 -12.13 -14.63
N GLN A 71 -11.13 -12.72 -15.76
CA GLN A 71 -12.34 -12.32 -16.49
C GLN A 71 -13.59 -12.46 -15.61
N GLU A 72 -13.65 -13.52 -14.81
CA GLU A 72 -14.71 -13.80 -13.84
C GLU A 72 -14.81 -12.76 -12.72
N CYS A 73 -13.76 -11.98 -12.46
CA CYS A 73 -13.71 -10.96 -11.42
C CYS A 73 -14.07 -9.55 -11.92
N ALA A 74 -14.44 -9.38 -13.18
CA ALA A 74 -14.75 -8.08 -13.76
C ALA A 74 -15.82 -7.31 -12.97
N ASP A 75 -16.96 -7.95 -12.70
CA ASP A 75 -18.06 -7.32 -11.97
C ASP A 75 -17.70 -7.10 -10.50
N TYR A 76 -16.96 -8.04 -9.90
CA TYR A 76 -16.43 -7.89 -8.56
C TYR A 76 -15.54 -6.64 -8.42
N VAL A 77 -14.57 -6.45 -9.31
CA VAL A 77 -13.63 -5.32 -9.26
C VAL A 77 -14.38 -4.00 -9.47
N ARG A 78 -15.27 -3.96 -10.45
CA ARG A 78 -16.16 -2.81 -10.69
C ARG A 78 -16.94 -2.43 -9.42
N ASP A 79 -17.59 -3.41 -8.80
CA ASP A 79 -18.43 -3.19 -7.61
C ASP A 79 -17.59 -2.78 -6.39
N TYR A 80 -16.39 -3.33 -6.26
CA TYR A 80 -15.47 -2.96 -5.19
C TYR A 80 -14.95 -1.51 -5.34
N MET A 81 -14.52 -1.12 -6.55
CA MET A 81 -13.95 0.20 -6.84
C MET A 81 -15.02 1.30 -6.83
N MET A 82 -16.19 1.04 -7.40
CA MET A 82 -17.31 2.00 -7.48
C MET A 82 -18.19 1.98 -6.23
N GLY A 83 -18.10 0.92 -5.43
CA GLY A 83 -18.85 0.75 -4.20
C GLY A 83 -18.13 1.34 -2.99
N LYS A 84 -18.41 0.76 -1.82
CA LYS A 84 -17.83 1.22 -0.54
C LYS A 84 -16.53 0.52 -0.18
N GLY A 85 -16.20 -0.59 -0.83
CA GLY A 85 -15.06 -1.45 -0.49
C GLY A 85 -13.75 -0.67 -0.53
N TYR A 86 -13.40 -0.14 -1.71
CA TYR A 86 -12.21 0.68 -1.90
C TYR A 86 -12.16 1.88 -0.94
N GLY A 87 -13.30 2.56 -0.77
CA GLY A 87 -13.41 3.70 0.15
C GLY A 87 -13.11 3.33 1.61
N PHE A 88 -13.54 2.16 2.08
CA PHE A 88 -13.22 1.69 3.43
C PHE A 88 -11.74 1.31 3.58
N ASP A 89 -11.17 0.62 2.59
CA ASP A 89 -9.78 0.18 2.63
C ASP A 89 -8.83 1.41 2.63
N ILE A 90 -9.10 2.41 1.79
CA ILE A 90 -8.25 3.61 1.71
C ILE A 90 -8.43 4.57 2.91
N ASP A 91 -9.63 4.63 3.49
CA ASP A 91 -9.87 5.34 4.75
C ASP A 91 -9.16 4.66 5.93
N ARG A 92 -9.15 3.32 5.96
CA ARG A 92 -8.47 2.53 6.99
C ARG A 92 -6.97 2.78 6.98
N VAL A 93 -6.31 2.64 5.83
CA VAL A 93 -4.85 2.84 5.73
C VAL A 93 -4.48 4.29 6.03
N SER A 94 -5.25 5.26 5.54
CA SER A 94 -5.00 6.69 5.78
C SER A 94 -5.10 7.06 7.26
N LYS A 95 -6.07 6.48 7.98
CA LYS A 95 -6.24 6.69 9.43
C LYS A 95 -5.10 6.08 10.23
N GLU A 96 -4.69 4.86 9.91
CA GLU A 96 -3.56 4.21 10.60
C GLU A 96 -2.25 4.95 10.35
N ALA A 97 -2.02 5.41 9.11
CA ALA A 97 -0.89 6.27 8.78
C ALA A 97 -0.91 7.59 9.56
N ALA A 98 -2.08 8.22 9.73
CA ALA A 98 -2.22 9.45 10.52
C ALA A 98 -1.93 9.22 12.01
N VAL A 99 -2.38 8.09 12.58
CA VAL A 99 -2.05 7.70 13.96
C VAL A 99 -0.55 7.52 14.12
N TYR A 100 0.09 6.82 13.18
CA TYR A 100 1.54 6.66 13.18
C TYR A 100 2.25 8.02 13.08
N ALA A 101 1.90 8.87 12.11
CA ALA A 101 2.47 10.20 11.93
C ALA A 101 2.42 11.04 13.21
N GLY A 102 1.28 11.03 13.92
CA GLY A 102 1.11 11.76 15.18
C GLY A 102 1.90 11.19 16.36
N SER A 103 2.41 9.96 16.25
CA SER A 103 3.24 9.33 17.28
C SER A 103 4.75 9.57 17.11
N VAL A 104 5.18 10.11 15.97
CA VAL A 104 6.58 10.35 15.67
C VAL A 104 7.05 11.66 16.30
N GLU A 105 8.12 11.60 17.10
CA GLU A 105 8.84 12.78 17.57
C GLU A 105 9.80 13.27 16.49
N LEU A 106 9.48 14.41 15.86
CA LEU A 106 10.35 15.02 14.85
C LEU A 106 11.64 15.55 15.51
N SER A 107 12.76 15.39 14.80
CA SER A 107 14.09 15.82 15.26
C SER A 107 14.25 17.34 15.33
N GLY A 108 13.39 18.09 14.63
CA GLY A 108 13.44 19.56 14.54
C GLY A 108 14.54 20.10 13.62
N ASP A 109 15.31 19.24 12.96
CA ASP A 109 16.37 19.65 12.03
C ASP A 109 15.87 19.91 10.59
N GLY A 110 14.58 19.68 10.36
CA GLY A 110 13.90 19.89 9.08
C GLY A 110 14.16 18.78 8.06
N LYS A 111 14.61 17.58 8.47
CA LYS A 111 14.88 16.45 7.58
C LYS A 111 13.95 15.25 7.76
N ASP A 112 12.96 15.34 8.64
CA ASP A 112 11.93 14.32 8.78
C ASP A 112 10.93 14.44 7.62
N VAL A 113 11.03 13.52 6.67
CA VAL A 113 10.27 13.54 5.40
C VAL A 113 9.19 12.45 5.41
N TRP A 114 8.00 12.83 4.98
CA TRP A 114 6.95 11.92 4.54
C TRP A 114 6.89 11.90 3.01
N ILE A 115 6.97 10.70 2.43
CA ILE A 115 6.95 10.52 0.98
C ILE A 115 5.58 10.00 0.58
N PHE A 116 4.95 10.65 -0.39
CA PHE A 116 3.74 10.16 -1.05
C PHE A 116 4.07 9.78 -2.49
N ASP A 117 3.53 8.64 -2.92
CA ASP A 117 3.30 8.41 -4.34
C ASP A 117 2.14 9.31 -4.85
N ILE A 118 1.94 9.44 -6.16
CA ILE A 118 0.87 10.27 -6.74
C ILE A 118 -0.27 9.40 -7.28
N ASP A 119 0.01 8.58 -8.27
CA ASP A 119 -0.98 7.77 -8.97
C ASP A 119 -1.53 6.69 -8.03
N GLU A 120 -2.86 6.57 -7.97
CA GLU A 120 -3.61 5.68 -7.07
C GLU A 120 -3.37 5.91 -5.56
N THR A 121 -2.62 6.96 -5.21
CA THR A 121 -2.29 7.33 -3.83
C THR A 121 -2.86 8.69 -3.45
N LEU A 122 -2.54 9.74 -4.21
CA LEU A 122 -3.10 11.09 -4.03
C LEU A 122 -4.16 11.40 -5.09
N LEU A 123 -3.91 11.00 -6.33
CA LEU A 123 -4.78 11.18 -7.47
C LEU A 123 -5.32 9.82 -7.92
N SER A 124 -6.59 9.77 -8.29
CA SER A 124 -7.25 8.56 -8.78
C SER A 124 -7.37 8.60 -10.29
N ASN A 125 -6.85 7.56 -10.94
CA ASN A 125 -6.99 7.29 -12.35
C ASN A 125 -8.17 6.34 -12.63
N LEU A 126 -9.05 6.12 -11.64
CA LEU A 126 -10.26 5.32 -11.77
C LEU A 126 -11.15 5.75 -12.96
N PRO A 127 -11.31 7.05 -13.32
CA PRO A 127 -12.04 7.42 -14.53
C PRO A 127 -11.46 6.81 -15.80
N TYR A 128 -10.12 6.74 -15.94
CA TYR A 128 -9.48 6.05 -17.06
C TYR A 128 -9.82 4.56 -17.03
N TYR A 129 -9.61 3.90 -15.90
CA TYR A 129 -9.86 2.45 -15.79
C TYR A 129 -11.33 2.07 -15.98
N ALA A 130 -12.28 2.94 -15.60
CA ALA A 130 -13.69 2.71 -15.82
C ALA A 130 -14.06 2.66 -17.31
N GLU A 131 -13.35 3.41 -18.16
CA GLU A 131 -13.49 3.37 -19.62
C GLU A 131 -12.78 2.15 -20.25
N HIS A 132 -11.83 1.53 -19.54
CA HIS A 132 -10.99 0.41 -20.00
C HIS A 132 -11.27 -0.90 -19.23
N GLY A 133 -12.52 -1.09 -18.82
CA GLY A 133 -12.99 -2.35 -18.25
C GLY A 133 -12.40 -2.72 -16.88
N PHE A 134 -11.96 -1.73 -16.08
CA PHE A 134 -11.42 -1.91 -14.72
C PHE A 134 -10.23 -2.88 -14.65
N GLY A 135 -9.35 -2.87 -15.66
CA GLY A 135 -8.16 -3.74 -15.71
C GLY A 135 -8.38 -5.06 -16.45
N LEU A 136 -9.47 -5.22 -17.18
CA LEU A 136 -9.64 -6.31 -18.17
C LEU A 136 -8.77 -6.13 -19.41
N GLU A 137 -8.41 -4.88 -19.72
CA GLU A 137 -7.56 -4.54 -20.85
C GLU A 137 -6.08 -4.52 -20.42
N VAL A 138 -5.20 -4.89 -21.35
CA VAL A 138 -3.76 -4.75 -21.12
C VAL A 138 -3.43 -3.27 -21.12
N PHE A 139 -2.73 -2.81 -20.08
CA PHE A 139 -2.31 -1.42 -19.94
C PHE A 139 -1.56 -0.91 -21.18
N ASP A 140 -2.03 0.22 -21.73
CA ASP A 140 -1.38 0.94 -22.82
C ASP A 140 -0.79 2.26 -22.28
N PRO A 141 0.55 2.34 -22.11
CA PRO A 141 1.18 3.53 -21.55
C PRO A 141 0.98 4.77 -22.42
N VAL A 142 0.83 4.63 -23.75
CA VAL A 142 0.68 5.77 -24.65
C VAL A 142 -0.71 6.38 -24.53
N GLU A 143 -1.75 5.55 -24.40
CA GLU A 143 -3.10 6.06 -24.16
C GLU A 143 -3.26 6.60 -22.73
N PHE A 144 -2.60 5.98 -21.76
CA PHE A 144 -2.58 6.49 -20.39
C PHE A 144 -1.89 7.86 -20.30
N ASP A 145 -0.74 8.04 -20.96
CA ASP A 145 -0.04 9.33 -21.02
C ASP A 145 -0.93 10.44 -21.59
N LYS A 146 -1.68 10.15 -22.67
CA LYS A 146 -2.66 11.10 -23.22
C LYS A 146 -3.79 11.42 -22.25
N TRP A 147 -4.18 10.48 -21.41
CA TRP A 147 -5.19 10.73 -20.38
C TRP A 147 -4.63 11.60 -19.25
N VAL A 148 -3.38 11.35 -18.81
CA VAL A 148 -2.68 12.18 -17.82
C VAL A 148 -2.56 13.63 -18.28
N ASP A 149 -2.28 13.85 -19.57
CA ASP A 149 -2.16 15.18 -20.18
C ASP A 149 -3.46 16.01 -20.13
N LYS A 150 -4.61 15.38 -19.87
CA LYS A 150 -5.89 16.09 -19.68
C LYS A 150 -5.96 16.79 -18.32
N ALA A 151 -5.15 16.41 -17.34
CA ALA A 151 -5.16 16.94 -15.96
C ALA A 151 -6.54 16.85 -15.26
N GLU A 152 -7.28 15.76 -15.53
CA GLU A 152 -8.65 15.53 -15.03
C GLU A 152 -8.71 14.47 -13.89
N ALA A 153 -7.57 14.00 -13.38
CA ALA A 153 -7.56 13.02 -12.29
C ALA A 153 -8.19 13.58 -11.02
N LEU A 154 -8.90 12.74 -10.26
CA LEU A 154 -9.62 13.17 -9.06
C LEU A 154 -8.77 12.98 -7.80
N GLY A 155 -8.85 13.90 -6.84
CA GLY A 155 -8.18 13.74 -5.55
C GLY A 155 -8.80 12.63 -4.70
N ILE A 156 -7.96 11.78 -4.09
CA ILE A 156 -8.38 10.76 -3.13
C ILE A 156 -8.57 11.42 -1.76
N GLN A 157 -9.82 11.54 -1.33
CA GLN A 157 -10.16 12.35 -0.15
C GLN A 157 -9.50 11.88 1.15
N PRO A 158 -9.45 10.57 1.50
CA PRO A 158 -8.74 10.15 2.71
C PRO A 158 -7.24 10.48 2.68
N SER A 159 -6.60 10.38 1.51
CA SER A 159 -5.20 10.75 1.30
C SER A 159 -4.97 12.25 1.46
N LEU A 160 -5.89 13.10 0.98
CA LEU A 160 -5.83 14.56 1.20
C LEU A 160 -5.85 14.90 2.70
N LYS A 161 -6.70 14.25 3.49
CA LYS A 161 -6.74 14.47 4.95
C LYS A 161 -5.43 14.06 5.62
N LEU A 162 -4.84 12.93 5.21
CA LEU A 162 -3.54 12.49 5.70
C LEU A 162 -2.43 13.49 5.30
N TYR A 163 -2.43 13.93 4.05
CA TYR A 163 -1.48 14.90 3.53
C TYR A 163 -1.48 16.22 4.32
N GLU A 164 -2.66 16.78 4.55
CA GLU A 164 -2.83 18.01 5.35
C GLU A 164 -2.37 17.82 6.80
N LEU A 165 -2.68 16.67 7.40
CA LEU A 165 -2.26 16.33 8.77
C LEU A 165 -0.75 16.23 8.88
N VAL A 166 -0.11 15.53 7.95
CA VAL A 166 1.35 15.35 7.91
C VAL A 166 2.06 16.71 7.75
N LEU A 167 1.56 17.58 6.87
CA LEU A 167 2.04 18.96 6.76
C LEU A 167 1.87 19.72 8.09
N GLY A 168 0.70 19.60 8.72
CA GLY A 168 0.39 20.27 9.99
C GLY A 168 1.25 19.81 11.17
N LEU A 169 1.73 18.57 11.14
CA LEU A 169 2.68 18.02 12.13
C LEU A 169 4.11 18.51 11.91
N GLY A 170 4.42 19.15 10.78
CA GLY A 170 5.74 19.71 10.48
C GLY A 170 6.68 18.77 9.72
N PHE A 171 6.17 17.65 9.19
CA PHE A 171 6.93 16.84 8.24
C PHE A 171 7.22 17.62 6.97
N LYS A 172 8.37 17.32 6.38
CA LYS A 172 8.65 17.66 4.98
C LYS A 172 7.90 16.72 4.07
N VAL A 173 7.25 17.22 3.02
CA VAL A 173 6.46 16.38 2.12
C VAL A 173 7.12 16.28 0.76
N PHE A 174 7.53 15.07 0.41
CA PHE A 174 8.09 14.76 -0.91
C PHE A 174 7.07 13.95 -1.70
N LEU A 175 6.84 14.34 -2.94
CA LEU A 175 6.04 13.61 -3.90
C LEU A 175 6.99 12.85 -4.83
N LEU A 176 6.77 11.56 -5.00
CA LEU A 176 7.49 10.69 -5.92
C LEU A 176 6.48 10.11 -6.90
N THR A 177 6.78 10.05 -8.20
CA THR A 177 5.85 9.50 -9.19
C THR A 177 6.61 8.84 -10.35
N GLY A 178 5.96 7.84 -10.96
CA GLY A 178 6.37 7.22 -12.21
C GLY A 178 6.16 8.11 -13.45
N ARG A 179 5.37 9.17 -13.35
CA ARG A 179 5.15 10.13 -14.45
C ARG A 179 6.46 10.77 -14.91
N SER A 180 6.51 11.14 -16.19
CA SER A 180 7.71 11.70 -16.80
C SER A 180 7.92 13.18 -16.46
N GLU A 181 9.14 13.69 -16.67
CA GLU A 181 9.44 15.12 -16.56
C GLU A 181 8.60 15.99 -17.51
N GLU A 182 8.21 15.45 -18.68
CA GLU A 182 7.35 16.15 -19.65
C GLU A 182 5.95 16.42 -19.07
N GLN A 183 5.45 15.51 -18.23
CA GLN A 183 4.16 15.60 -17.54
C GLN A 183 4.22 16.40 -16.23
N ARG A 184 5.37 16.98 -15.86
CA ARG A 184 5.52 17.70 -14.57
C ARG A 184 4.48 18.80 -14.43
N SER A 185 4.31 19.65 -15.45
CA SER A 185 3.43 20.81 -15.37
C SER A 185 1.96 20.41 -15.20
N VAL A 186 1.48 19.44 -15.99
CA VAL A 186 0.09 18.94 -15.90
C VAL A 186 -0.16 18.23 -14.57
N THR A 187 0.84 17.51 -14.05
CA THR A 187 0.74 16.85 -12.74
C THR A 187 0.62 17.87 -11.61
N ILE A 188 1.41 18.95 -11.65
CA ILE A 188 1.33 20.04 -10.66
C ILE A 188 -0.05 20.71 -10.72
N GLU A 189 -0.54 21.02 -11.91
CA GLU A 189 -1.88 21.60 -12.09
C GLU A 189 -2.97 20.71 -11.50
N ASN A 190 -2.92 19.41 -11.80
CA ASN A 190 -3.89 18.45 -11.30
C ASN A 190 -3.86 18.32 -9.78
N LEU A 191 -2.67 18.26 -9.16
CA LEU A 191 -2.50 18.23 -7.71
C LEU A 191 -3.11 19.46 -7.03
N ILE A 192 -2.82 20.66 -7.57
CA ILE A 192 -3.35 21.93 -7.05
C ILE A 192 -4.87 21.95 -7.15
N ASN A 193 -5.42 21.54 -8.29
CA ASN A 193 -6.87 21.45 -8.51
C ASN A 193 -7.55 20.45 -7.57
N ALA A 194 -6.85 19.36 -7.22
CA ALA A 194 -7.30 18.36 -6.26
C ALA A 194 -7.11 18.77 -4.79
N GLY A 195 -6.50 19.93 -4.52
CA GLY A 195 -6.30 20.49 -3.18
C GLY A 195 -4.95 20.16 -2.51
N PHE A 196 -4.08 19.39 -3.16
CA PHE A 196 -2.73 19.13 -2.68
C PHE A 196 -1.85 20.34 -2.98
N GLN A 197 -1.22 20.93 -1.97
CA GLN A 197 -0.38 22.12 -2.09
C GLN A 197 0.69 22.14 -1.01
N ASN A 198 1.76 22.92 -1.20
CA ASN A 198 2.85 23.11 -0.22
C ASN A 198 3.74 21.88 0.02
N TRP A 199 3.88 20.99 -0.97
CA TRP A 199 4.95 19.98 -0.92
C TRP A 199 6.33 20.64 -1.04
N ASP A 200 7.34 20.05 -0.42
CA ASP A 200 8.72 20.54 -0.46
C ASP A 200 9.44 20.11 -1.75
N LYS A 201 9.12 18.93 -2.30
CA LYS A 201 9.77 18.43 -3.52
C LYS A 201 8.84 17.53 -4.33
N LEU A 202 8.86 17.69 -5.65
CA LEU A 202 8.26 16.77 -6.62
C LEU A 202 9.36 16.09 -7.43
N ILE A 203 9.51 14.78 -7.25
CA ILE A 203 10.45 13.91 -7.94
C ILE A 203 9.66 13.08 -8.95
N VAL A 204 10.04 13.19 -10.22
CA VAL A 204 9.41 12.50 -11.35
C VAL A 204 10.38 11.49 -11.94
N SER A 205 9.87 10.56 -12.75
CA SER A 205 10.69 9.57 -13.43
C SER A 205 11.58 10.24 -14.48
N TYR A 206 12.86 9.86 -14.48
CA TYR A 206 13.81 10.27 -15.52
C TYR A 206 13.93 9.16 -16.56
N PRO A 207 14.07 9.51 -17.86
CA PRO A 207 14.35 8.51 -18.89
C PRO A 207 15.61 7.71 -18.54
N VAL A 208 15.55 6.41 -18.77
CA VAL A 208 16.60 5.42 -18.43
C VAL A 208 18.00 5.82 -18.90
N TRP A 209 18.11 6.56 -20.02
CA TRP A 209 19.38 7.06 -20.55
C TRP A 209 20.09 8.07 -19.64
N ILE A 210 19.35 8.81 -18.80
CA ILE A 210 19.92 9.70 -17.78
C ILE A 210 20.52 8.87 -16.64
N TYR A 211 19.91 7.73 -16.28
CA TYR A 211 20.48 6.80 -15.31
C TYR A 211 21.79 6.19 -15.80
N GLU A 212 21.88 5.77 -17.07
CA GLU A 212 23.14 5.29 -17.64
C GLU A 212 24.22 6.40 -17.61
N SER A 213 23.85 7.64 -17.91
CA SER A 213 24.79 8.77 -17.91
C SER A 213 25.29 9.15 -16.51
N ILE A 214 24.45 9.04 -15.47
CA ILE A 214 24.79 9.36 -14.08
C ILE A 214 25.57 8.20 -13.42
N PHE A 215 25.18 6.94 -13.67
CA PHE A 215 25.83 5.77 -13.07
C PHE A 215 27.13 5.36 -13.78
N LEU A 216 27.33 5.69 -15.06
CA LEU A 216 28.63 5.50 -15.74
C LEU A 216 29.73 6.43 -15.20
N GLY A 217 29.38 7.46 -14.42
CA GLY A 217 30.32 8.29 -13.67
C GLY A 217 30.80 7.68 -12.34
N ILE A 218 30.17 6.61 -11.85
CA ILE A 218 30.47 5.96 -10.56
C ILE A 218 30.78 4.47 -10.82
N SER A 219 31.99 4.24 -11.31
CA SER A 219 32.78 2.98 -11.41
C SER A 219 32.13 1.58 -11.23
N SER A 220 32.41 0.77 -12.25
CA SER A 220 32.85 -0.65 -12.29
C SER A 220 31.95 -1.79 -11.78
N ASN A 221 31.67 -2.70 -12.72
CA ASN A 221 31.42 -4.13 -12.53
C ASN A 221 30.30 -4.55 -11.55
N SER A 222 29.05 -4.37 -11.97
CA SER A 222 28.10 -5.49 -11.97
C SER A 222 27.02 -5.25 -13.02
N LYS A 223 26.96 -6.09 -14.04
CA LYS A 223 25.82 -6.11 -14.97
C LYS A 223 24.69 -6.89 -14.29
N SER A 224 23.78 -6.18 -13.65
CA SER A 224 22.41 -6.66 -13.41
C SER A 224 21.49 -5.74 -14.20
N SER A 225 21.24 -6.07 -15.47
CA SER A 225 20.27 -5.40 -16.34
C SER A 225 18.84 -5.85 -16.02
N ARG A 226 18.45 -5.74 -14.75
CA ARG A 226 17.05 -5.84 -14.35
C ARG A 226 16.58 -4.42 -14.05
N ASP A 227 15.88 -3.89 -15.02
CA ASP A 227 15.14 -2.64 -14.93
C ASP A 227 14.09 -2.78 -13.80
N PRO A 228 14.22 -2.04 -12.68
CA PRO A 228 13.29 -2.09 -11.56
C PRO A 228 11.89 -1.57 -11.92
N TRP A 229 11.78 -0.84 -13.03
CA TRP A 229 10.56 -0.19 -13.50
C TRP A 229 9.94 -0.89 -14.73
N LYS A 230 10.58 -1.95 -15.25
CA LYS A 230 10.07 -2.72 -16.41
C LYS A 230 8.83 -3.55 -16.11
N TYR A 231 8.66 -3.86 -14.83
CA TYR A 231 7.47 -4.47 -14.31
C TYR A 231 6.74 -3.33 -13.62
N GLY A 232 5.95 -2.60 -14.40
CA GLY A 232 4.93 -1.74 -13.82
C GLY A 232 4.22 -2.59 -12.77
N PHE A 233 4.22 -2.11 -11.52
CA PHE A 233 3.20 -2.56 -10.60
C PHE A 233 1.88 -2.38 -11.35
N PRO A 234 0.98 -3.35 -11.34
CA PRO A 234 -0.33 -3.12 -11.92
C PRO A 234 -0.89 -1.87 -11.24
N GLU A 235 -0.98 -0.78 -12.00
CA GLU A 235 -1.41 0.55 -11.53
C GLU A 235 -2.91 0.59 -11.22
N VAL A 236 -3.55 -0.59 -11.17
CA VAL A 236 -4.80 -0.76 -10.45
C VAL A 236 -4.42 -1.38 -9.12
N SER A 237 -4.28 -0.55 -8.08
CA SER A 237 -4.49 -1.05 -6.72
C SER A 237 -5.95 -1.46 -6.64
N ILE A 238 -6.20 -2.75 -6.39
CA ILE A 238 -7.56 -3.31 -6.27
C ILE A 238 -7.71 -3.71 -4.81
#